data_AF-A0A918JU73-F1
#
_entry.id   AF-A0A918JU73-F1
#
_cell.length_a   1.000
_cell.length_b   1.000
_cell.length_c   1.000
_cell.angle_alpha   90.00
_cell.angle_beta   90.00
_cell.angle_gamma   90.00
#
_symmetry.space_group_name_H-M   'P 1'
#
loop_
_entity.id
_entity.type
_entity.pdbx_description
1 polymer ?
#
loop_
_entity_poly.entity_id
_entity_poly.type
_entity_poly.pdbx_seq_one_letter_code
_entity_poly.pdbx_strand_id
1 'polypeptide(L)'
;MKNIFYTVVCILIFNITNAQSEEQLISNSLINYIEGTSYNRPEQISKAFYKDANLYLNNKNDELWVVPSSEYISWFTKGEQNKFNGRTGRIVAIDRENDIAVAKVEILIPSKQLRYTDLFLMKKLEETWVIMSKSASKRIFHKNNKDQILFIVSNAHFYGDSKLKTGNSFAEIVKAFHTFKKAGYTIDFVSPEGGSVPLAYINTSDNLQKEYLYNTNFMSALKNTKTPNEIDPKKYKAVYYVGGGSAMYGVPENKKIQDISMEIYEQHNGIISSVCHGTAGIVNLKTKDGKYLVQGKRVSGYPDNYEDSSKEYFKNFPFLILKTIEERGGTFKFSPRNSPHLETDGNLITGQNHLSSEIVAQKIIEILSKKDI
;
A
#
# COMPACT_ATOMS: atom_id res chain seq x y z
N MET A 1 23.27 13.65 44.26
CA MET A 1 22.08 13.35 43.43
C MET A 1 22.26 13.72 41.95
N LYS A 2 22.96 14.80 41.56
CA LYS A 2 23.20 15.12 40.14
C LYS A 2 24.02 14.08 39.36
N ASN A 3 25.06 13.48 39.96
CA ASN A 3 25.90 12.49 39.25
C ASN A 3 25.20 11.15 39.00
N ILE A 4 24.28 10.73 39.86
CA ILE A 4 23.52 9.47 39.69
C ILE A 4 22.55 9.57 38.50
N PHE A 5 21.96 10.75 38.28
CA PHE A 5 21.03 10.97 37.17
C PHE A 5 21.72 10.88 35.80
N TYR A 6 22.93 11.45 35.66
CA TYR A 6 23.71 11.33 34.43
C TYR A 6 24.16 9.90 34.13
N THR A 7 24.53 9.12 35.14
CA THR A 7 24.93 7.72 34.94
C THR A 7 23.75 6.85 34.50
N VAL A 8 22.56 7.03 35.07
CA VAL A 8 21.35 6.27 34.69
C VAL A 8 20.89 6.63 33.28
N VAL A 9 20.92 7.91 32.90
CA VAL A 9 20.57 8.37 31.54
C VAL A 9 21.59 7.86 30.51
N CYS A 10 22.89 7.89 30.80
CA CYS A 10 23.91 7.32 29.90
C CYS A 10 23.75 5.80 29.73
N ILE A 11 23.47 5.04 30.79
CA ILE A 11 23.24 3.59 30.71
C ILE A 11 21.99 3.27 29.90
N LEU A 12 20.90 4.01 30.08
CA LEU A 12 19.67 3.84 29.30
C LEU A 12 19.89 4.15 27.81
N ILE A 13 20.58 5.25 27.49
CA ILE A 13 20.90 5.62 26.10
C ILE A 13 21.78 4.55 25.45
N PHE A 14 22.82 4.07 26.16
CA PHE A 14 23.76 3.07 25.63
C PHE A 14 23.07 1.71 25.36
N ASN A 15 22.16 1.30 26.24
CA ASN A 15 21.37 0.08 26.06
C ASN A 15 20.39 0.19 24.90
N ILE A 16 19.77 1.36 24.68
CA ILE A 16 18.87 1.59 23.54
C ILE A 16 19.67 1.59 22.23
N THR A 17 20.83 2.25 22.18
CA THR A 17 21.68 2.25 20.97
C THR A 17 22.22 0.86 20.64
N ASN A 18 22.58 0.06 21.66
CA ASN A 18 23.00 -1.33 21.45
C ASN A 18 21.84 -2.23 21.05
N ALA A 19 20.65 -2.09 21.66
CA ALA A 19 19.49 -2.87 21.23
C ALA A 19 19.10 -2.59 19.77
N GLN A 20 19.18 -1.32 19.36
CA GLN A 20 18.92 -0.90 17.99
C GLN A 20 20.01 -1.40 17.02
N SER A 21 21.28 -1.49 17.44
CA SER A 21 22.34 -2.08 16.62
C SER A 21 22.19 -3.60 16.48
N GLU A 22 21.80 -4.31 17.53
CA GLU A 22 21.56 -5.76 17.48
C GLU A 22 20.38 -6.14 16.58
N GLU A 23 19.26 -5.43 16.68
CA GLU A 23 18.11 -5.67 15.81
C GLU A 23 18.44 -5.40 14.33
N GLN A 24 19.29 -4.43 14.06
CA GLN A 24 19.82 -4.18 12.72
C GLN A 24 20.71 -5.33 12.23
N LEU A 25 21.57 -5.89 13.10
CA LEU A 25 22.42 -7.04 12.73
C LEU A 25 21.58 -8.31 12.46
N ILE A 26 20.55 -8.56 13.27
CA ILE A 26 19.57 -9.63 13.02
C ILE A 26 18.89 -9.41 11.67
N SER A 27 18.42 -8.18 11.43
CA SER A 27 17.76 -7.81 10.17
C SER A 27 18.68 -8.01 8.97
N ASN A 28 19.96 -7.64 9.05
CA ASN A 28 20.93 -7.84 7.98
C ASN A 28 21.12 -9.35 7.66
N SER A 29 21.15 -10.21 8.67
CA SER A 29 21.22 -11.67 8.48
C SER A 29 19.97 -12.20 7.79
N LEU A 30 18.78 -11.75 8.19
CA LEU A 30 17.50 -12.11 7.55
C LEU A 30 17.39 -11.55 6.12
N ILE A 31 17.94 -10.37 5.85
CA ILE A 31 18.01 -9.78 4.50
C ILE A 31 18.91 -10.61 3.60
N ASN A 32 20.07 -11.09 4.09
CA ASN A 32 20.93 -12.01 3.36
C ASN A 32 20.16 -13.28 2.94
N TYR A 33 19.33 -13.83 3.83
CA TYR A 33 18.43 -14.93 3.50
C TYR A 33 17.37 -14.54 2.46
N ILE A 34 16.64 -13.43 2.68
CA ILE A 34 15.53 -13.00 1.82
C ILE A 34 16.04 -12.70 0.41
N GLU A 35 17.03 -11.82 0.27
CA GLU A 35 17.58 -11.43 -1.03
C GLU A 35 18.34 -12.57 -1.68
N GLY A 36 19.15 -13.31 -0.91
CA GLY A 36 19.89 -14.45 -1.43
C GLY A 36 18.97 -15.49 -2.07
N THR A 37 17.84 -15.78 -1.44
CA THR A 37 16.83 -16.69 -2.00
C THR A 37 15.99 -16.06 -3.12
N SER A 38 15.88 -14.73 -3.20
CA SER A 38 15.11 -14.03 -4.23
C SER A 38 15.88 -13.85 -5.55
N TYR A 39 17.22 -13.82 -5.49
CA TYR A 39 18.11 -13.58 -6.63
C TYR A 39 19.02 -14.77 -6.96
N ASN A 40 18.75 -15.95 -6.41
CA ASN A 40 19.55 -17.16 -6.59
C ASN A 40 21.04 -16.94 -6.26
N ARG A 41 21.35 -16.45 -5.05
CA ARG A 41 22.74 -16.17 -4.62
C ARG A 41 23.16 -17.08 -3.46
N PRO A 42 23.65 -18.30 -3.73
CA PRO A 42 23.94 -19.29 -2.69
C PRO A 42 24.94 -18.80 -1.65
N GLU A 43 25.98 -18.05 -2.04
CA GLU A 43 26.94 -17.45 -1.11
C GLU A 43 26.30 -16.44 -0.15
N GLN A 44 25.34 -15.64 -0.64
CA GLN A 44 24.61 -14.68 0.20
C GLN A 44 23.69 -15.41 1.19
N ILE A 45 23.01 -16.47 0.74
CA ILE A 45 22.19 -17.32 1.62
C ILE A 45 23.08 -17.96 2.71
N SER A 46 24.26 -18.45 2.34
CA SER A 46 25.19 -19.09 3.27
C SER A 46 25.63 -18.17 4.41
N LYS A 47 25.75 -16.86 4.18
CA LYS A 47 26.09 -15.88 5.23
C LYS A 47 25.00 -15.75 6.31
N ALA A 48 23.76 -16.14 6.00
CA ALA A 48 22.66 -16.06 6.95
C ALA A 48 22.56 -17.29 7.86
N PHE A 49 23.13 -18.43 7.47
CA PHE A 49 22.98 -19.70 8.19
C PHE A 49 24.24 -20.08 8.96
N TYR A 50 24.04 -20.71 10.12
CA TYR A 50 25.09 -21.51 10.72
C TYR A 50 25.39 -22.73 9.84
N LYS A 51 26.66 -23.15 9.78
CA LYS A 51 27.13 -24.24 8.90
C LYS A 51 26.36 -25.55 9.09
N ASP A 52 25.93 -25.84 10.33
CA ASP A 52 25.20 -27.06 10.69
C ASP A 52 23.71 -26.80 10.97
N ALA A 53 23.18 -25.66 10.50
CA ALA A 53 21.77 -25.34 10.67
C ALA A 53 20.88 -26.33 9.92
N ASN A 54 19.74 -26.66 10.54
CA ASN A 54 18.73 -27.53 9.94
C ASN A 54 17.41 -26.78 9.70
N LEU A 55 16.77 -27.11 8.59
CA LEU A 55 15.42 -26.70 8.27
C LEU A 55 14.48 -27.86 8.58
N TYR A 56 13.41 -27.58 9.32
CA TYR A 56 12.35 -28.51 9.67
C TYR A 56 11.13 -28.19 8.79
N LEU A 57 11.05 -28.87 7.66
CA LEU A 57 10.03 -28.67 6.61
C LEU A 57 9.11 -29.89 6.52
N ASN A 58 8.17 -29.86 5.58
CA ASN A 58 7.36 -31.01 5.21
C ASN A 58 7.76 -31.54 3.82
N ASN A 59 7.84 -32.86 3.66
CA ASN A 59 8.02 -33.49 2.36
C ASN A 59 6.71 -33.46 1.54
N LYS A 60 6.68 -34.14 0.38
CA LYS A 60 5.48 -34.20 -0.48
C LYS A 60 4.29 -34.93 0.15
N ASN A 61 4.52 -35.77 1.16
CA ASN A 61 3.52 -36.53 1.90
C ASN A 61 3.12 -35.83 3.22
N ASP A 62 3.49 -34.56 3.38
CA ASP A 62 3.30 -33.76 4.60
C ASP A 62 3.99 -34.31 5.86
N GLU A 63 4.96 -35.21 5.72
CA GLU A 63 5.78 -35.71 6.84
C GLU A 63 6.97 -34.80 7.13
N LEU A 64 7.48 -34.83 8.37
CA LEU A 64 8.66 -34.07 8.77
C LEU A 64 9.86 -34.40 7.88
N TRP A 65 10.45 -33.37 7.30
CA TRP A 65 11.65 -33.44 6.49
C TRP A 65 12.70 -32.49 7.06
N VAL A 66 13.77 -33.08 7.61
CA VAL A 66 14.93 -32.34 8.13
C VAL A 66 15.92 -32.15 7.00
N VAL A 67 16.20 -30.89 6.65
CA VAL A 67 17.06 -30.51 5.52
C VAL A 67 18.24 -29.71 6.05
N PRO A 68 19.50 -30.17 5.85
CA PRO A 68 20.66 -29.36 6.15
C PRO A 68 20.66 -28.05 5.36
N SER A 69 21.14 -26.96 5.97
CA SER A 69 21.21 -25.66 5.33
C SER A 69 22.02 -25.70 4.01
N SER A 70 23.09 -26.48 3.97
CA SER A 70 23.91 -26.72 2.77
C SER A 70 23.09 -27.31 1.61
N GLU A 71 22.23 -28.29 1.91
CA GLU A 71 21.32 -28.87 0.92
C GLU A 71 20.29 -27.83 0.45
N TYR A 72 19.66 -27.09 1.36
CA TYR A 72 18.72 -26.02 1.03
C TYR A 72 19.34 -24.95 0.13
N ILE A 73 20.57 -24.52 0.45
CA ILE A 73 21.33 -23.53 -0.34
C ILE A 73 21.59 -24.06 -1.75
N SER A 74 21.87 -25.36 -1.90
CA SER A 74 22.13 -25.98 -3.21
C SER A 74 20.95 -25.84 -4.18
N TRP A 75 19.71 -25.71 -3.70
CA TRP A 75 18.52 -25.57 -4.54
C TRP A 75 18.54 -24.27 -5.38
N PHE A 76 19.28 -23.26 -4.92
CA PHE A 76 19.41 -21.96 -5.57
C PHE A 76 20.59 -21.89 -6.55
N THR A 77 21.38 -22.96 -6.71
CA THR A 77 22.42 -23.05 -7.75
C THR A 77 21.84 -23.31 -9.14
N LYS A 78 20.64 -23.92 -9.20
CA LYS A 78 19.96 -24.30 -10.45
C LYS A 78 19.29 -23.13 -11.18
N GLY A 79 19.09 -21.99 -10.51
CA GLY A 79 18.49 -20.79 -11.10
C GLY A 79 19.52 -19.88 -11.78
N GLU A 80 19.05 -19.00 -12.66
CA GLU A 80 19.89 -17.91 -13.20
C GLU A 80 20.41 -17.03 -12.06
N GLN A 81 21.74 -17.00 -11.89
CA GLN A 81 22.38 -16.29 -10.80
C GLN A 81 22.18 -14.78 -10.93
N ASN A 82 21.95 -14.09 -9.80
CA ASN A 82 21.65 -12.66 -9.71
C ASN A 82 20.36 -12.18 -10.39
N LYS A 83 19.56 -13.09 -10.94
CA LYS A 83 18.27 -12.77 -11.53
C LYS A 83 17.15 -12.99 -10.52
N PHE A 84 16.25 -12.03 -10.45
CA PHE A 84 15.06 -12.13 -9.61
C PHE A 84 14.19 -13.33 -10.04
N ASN A 85 13.88 -14.23 -9.12
CA ASN A 85 13.17 -15.48 -9.40
C ASN A 85 11.66 -15.44 -9.06
N GLY A 86 11.13 -14.25 -8.74
CA GLY A 86 9.73 -14.06 -8.39
C GLY A 86 9.40 -14.32 -6.92
N ARG A 87 10.39 -14.63 -6.09
CA ARG A 87 10.26 -14.72 -4.63
C ARG A 87 10.48 -13.35 -4.02
N THR A 88 9.57 -12.87 -3.16
CA THR A 88 9.76 -11.66 -2.36
C THR A 88 9.63 -12.00 -0.89
N GLY A 89 10.38 -11.31 -0.03
CA GLY A 89 10.31 -11.54 1.41
C GLY A 89 10.19 -10.26 2.21
N ARG A 90 9.57 -10.34 3.39
CA ARG A 90 9.64 -9.28 4.41
C ARG A 90 9.79 -9.87 5.79
N ILE A 91 10.53 -9.17 6.64
CA ILE A 91 10.55 -9.44 8.08
C ILE A 91 9.20 -8.97 8.64
N VAL A 92 8.53 -9.87 9.38
CA VAL A 92 7.23 -9.62 10.01
C VAL A 92 7.40 -9.26 11.47
N ALA A 93 8.30 -9.96 12.17
CA ALA A 93 8.60 -9.73 13.57
C ALA A 93 10.01 -10.25 13.89
N ILE A 94 10.67 -9.59 14.83
CA ILE A 94 11.89 -10.04 15.50
C ILE A 94 11.61 -9.92 17.00
N ASP A 95 11.96 -10.95 17.74
CA ASP A 95 11.95 -10.95 19.20
C ASP A 95 13.31 -11.47 19.68
N ARG A 96 14.02 -10.67 20.47
CA ARG A 96 15.42 -10.91 20.85
C ARG A 96 15.55 -10.90 22.37
N GLU A 97 16.24 -11.90 22.89
CA GLU A 97 16.65 -11.99 24.28
C GLU A 97 18.16 -12.23 24.34
N ASN A 98 18.92 -11.23 24.78
CA ASN A 98 20.39 -11.27 24.84
C ASN A 98 21.03 -11.74 23.51
N ASP A 99 21.60 -12.94 23.50
CA ASP A 99 22.34 -13.54 22.39
C ASP A 99 21.50 -14.55 21.57
N ILE A 100 20.20 -14.63 21.81
CA ILE A 100 19.24 -15.40 21.02
C ILE A 100 18.14 -14.50 20.43
N ALA A 101 17.56 -14.93 19.31
CA ALA A 101 16.39 -14.27 18.74
C ALA A 101 15.50 -15.28 18.03
N VAL A 102 14.20 -14.97 17.98
CA VAL A 102 13.26 -15.59 17.06
C VAL A 102 12.80 -14.56 16.05
N ALA A 103 12.69 -14.97 14.79
CA ALA A 103 12.23 -14.08 13.74
C ALA A 103 11.15 -14.76 12.90
N LYS A 104 10.16 -13.97 12.50
CA LYS A 104 9.12 -14.36 11.56
C LYS A 104 9.35 -13.61 10.27
N VAL A 105 9.50 -14.33 9.17
CA VAL A 105 9.60 -13.78 7.82
C VAL A 105 8.45 -14.31 6.98
N GLU A 106 7.87 -13.44 6.20
CA GLU A 106 6.90 -13.79 5.18
C GLU A 106 7.59 -13.82 3.83
N ILE A 107 7.37 -14.90 3.09
CA ILE A 107 7.84 -15.04 1.71
C ILE A 107 6.63 -15.22 0.80
N LEU A 108 6.59 -14.46 -0.29
CA LEU A 108 5.58 -14.58 -1.33
C LEU A 108 6.25 -15.05 -2.62
N ILE A 109 5.58 -15.97 -3.32
CA ILE A 109 5.89 -16.35 -4.70
C ILE A 109 4.63 -16.10 -5.52
N PRO A 110 4.39 -14.85 -5.97
CA PRO A 110 3.10 -14.43 -6.54
C PRO A 110 2.67 -15.27 -7.75
N SER A 111 3.62 -15.65 -8.61
CA SER A 111 3.35 -16.48 -9.79
C SER A 111 2.76 -17.85 -9.45
N LYS A 112 3.10 -18.39 -8.28
CA LYS A 112 2.63 -19.69 -7.78
C LYS A 112 1.54 -19.58 -6.71
N GLN A 113 1.17 -18.35 -6.33
CA GLN A 113 0.20 -18.08 -5.25
C GLN A 113 0.63 -18.70 -3.91
N LEU A 114 1.93 -18.84 -3.69
CA LEU A 114 2.46 -19.42 -2.47
C LEU A 114 2.84 -18.32 -1.51
N ARG A 115 2.37 -18.46 -0.28
CA ARG A 115 2.86 -17.70 0.87
C ARG A 115 3.52 -18.68 1.83
N TYR A 116 4.76 -18.42 2.17
CA TYR A 116 5.44 -19.11 3.25
C TYR A 116 5.52 -18.19 4.45
N THR A 117 5.24 -18.77 5.62
CA THR A 117 5.67 -18.20 6.90
C THR A 117 6.89 -18.96 7.34
N ASP A 118 8.03 -18.28 7.33
CA ASP A 118 9.30 -18.79 7.81
C ASP A 118 9.50 -18.34 9.25
N LEU A 119 9.80 -19.28 10.14
CA LEU A 119 10.18 -19.02 11.52
C LEU A 119 11.63 -19.41 11.70
N PHE A 120 12.40 -18.54 12.34
CA PHE A 120 13.82 -18.71 12.57
C PHE A 120 14.13 -18.71 14.06
N LEU A 121 15.00 -19.62 14.47
CA LEU A 121 15.76 -19.50 15.72
C LEU A 121 17.16 -19.03 15.36
N MET A 122 17.61 -17.95 15.98
CA MET A 122 18.85 -17.27 15.67
C MET A 122 19.73 -17.16 16.92
N LYS A 123 21.04 -17.14 16.70
CA LYS A 123 22.05 -17.02 17.74
C LYS A 123 23.09 -15.98 17.33
N LYS A 124 23.53 -15.17 18.28
CA LYS A 124 24.71 -14.32 18.14
C LYS A 124 25.96 -15.19 18.30
N LEU A 125 26.81 -15.21 17.27
CA LEU A 125 28.14 -15.82 17.28
C LEU A 125 29.16 -14.72 17.02
N GLU A 126 30.03 -14.48 18.00
CA GLU A 126 30.95 -13.34 17.99
C GLU A 126 30.17 -12.03 17.72
N GLU A 127 30.46 -11.30 16.64
CA GLU A 127 29.77 -10.05 16.26
C GLU A 127 28.73 -10.23 15.15
N THR A 128 28.24 -11.46 14.93
CA THR A 128 27.28 -11.77 13.85
C THR A 128 26.08 -12.55 14.35
N TRP A 129 24.94 -12.35 13.69
CA TRP A 129 23.74 -13.14 13.92
C TRP A 129 23.55 -14.16 12.81
N VAL A 130 23.32 -15.41 13.19
CA VAL A 130 23.10 -16.51 12.24
C VAL A 130 21.83 -17.27 12.57
N ILE A 131 21.22 -17.84 11.54
CA ILE A 131 20.08 -18.74 11.63
C ILE A 131 20.61 -20.11 12.06
N MET A 132 20.20 -20.56 13.25
CA MET A 132 20.52 -21.88 13.79
C MET A 132 19.52 -22.93 13.33
N SER A 133 18.26 -22.54 13.21
CA SER A 133 17.22 -23.40 12.65
C SER A 133 16.13 -22.60 11.99
N LYS A 134 15.40 -23.28 11.10
CA LYS A 134 14.26 -22.70 10.39
C LYS A 134 13.13 -23.71 10.35
N SER A 135 11.90 -23.26 10.52
CA SER A 135 10.72 -23.98 10.05
C SER A 135 9.97 -23.14 9.02
N ALA A 136 9.13 -23.78 8.22
CA ALA A 136 8.32 -23.11 7.24
C ALA A 136 6.93 -23.76 7.19
N SER A 137 5.89 -22.93 7.17
CA SER A 137 4.57 -23.39 6.76
C SER A 137 4.23 -22.78 5.42
N LYS A 138 3.93 -23.64 4.45
CA LYS A 138 3.34 -23.21 3.18
C LYS A 138 1.85 -23.01 3.40
N ARG A 139 1.31 -21.91 2.89
CA ARG A 139 -0.11 -21.79 2.63
C ARG A 139 -0.25 -21.41 1.17
N ILE A 140 -1.19 -22.05 0.49
CA ILE A 140 -1.72 -21.47 -0.72
C ILE A 140 -2.38 -20.18 -0.24
N PHE A 141 -1.76 -19.04 -0.52
CA PHE A 141 -2.54 -17.82 -0.54
C PHE A 141 -3.42 -18.06 -1.75
N HIS A 142 -4.69 -18.34 -1.53
CA HIS A 142 -5.59 -18.39 -2.66
C HIS A 142 -5.45 -17.03 -3.34
N LYS A 143 -4.90 -17.03 -4.57
CA LYS A 143 -5.40 -16.13 -5.60
C LYS A 143 -6.81 -16.64 -5.89
N ASN A 144 -7.70 -16.51 -4.91
CA ASN A 144 -9.02 -16.11 -5.27
C ASN A 144 -8.77 -14.86 -6.11
N ASN A 145 -9.50 -14.72 -7.20
CA ASN A 145 -9.75 -13.41 -7.77
C ASN A 145 -10.37 -12.52 -6.68
N LYS A 146 -9.61 -12.13 -5.66
CA LYS A 146 -10.00 -11.17 -4.64
C LYS A 146 -9.56 -9.85 -5.20
N ASP A 147 -10.49 -9.33 -5.98
CA ASP A 147 -10.93 -7.96 -5.91
C ASP A 147 -9.79 -6.98 -5.82
N GLN A 148 -9.39 -6.49 -6.98
CA GLN A 148 -8.44 -5.40 -7.05
C GLN A 148 -9.19 -4.10 -6.82
N ILE A 149 -8.56 -3.17 -6.11
CA ILE A 149 -9.02 -1.79 -6.00
C ILE A 149 -8.09 -0.95 -6.87
N LEU A 150 -8.66 -0.20 -7.81
CA LEU A 150 -7.91 0.68 -8.68
C LEU A 150 -7.82 2.06 -8.04
N PHE A 151 -6.64 2.45 -7.60
CA PHE A 151 -6.39 3.80 -7.09
C PHE A 151 -6.09 4.73 -8.27
N ILE A 152 -6.90 5.78 -8.41
CA ILE A 152 -6.72 6.79 -9.44
C ILE A 152 -6.01 7.99 -8.81
N VAL A 153 -4.84 8.32 -9.35
CA VAL A 153 -3.96 9.41 -8.91
C VAL A 153 -3.60 10.28 -10.11
N SER A 154 -3.12 11.51 -9.85
CA SER A 154 -2.76 12.47 -10.90
C SER A 154 -1.26 12.64 -11.04
N ASN A 155 -0.78 12.84 -12.27
CA ASN A 155 0.59 13.25 -12.57
C ASN A 155 0.82 14.77 -12.36
N ALA A 156 -0.22 15.56 -12.06
CA ALA A 156 -0.11 17.02 -12.00
C ALA A 156 0.75 17.51 -10.83
N HIS A 157 1.90 18.12 -11.16
CA HIS A 157 2.86 18.67 -10.20
C HIS A 157 2.53 20.08 -9.72
N PHE A 158 1.69 20.81 -10.45
CA PHE A 158 1.36 22.21 -10.19
C PHE A 158 -0.15 22.46 -10.27
N TYR A 159 -0.60 23.53 -9.62
CA TYR A 159 -1.97 24.03 -9.79
C TYR A 159 -2.10 24.73 -11.14
N GLY A 160 -2.67 24.05 -12.14
CA GLY A 160 -2.79 24.56 -13.51
C GLY A 160 -1.43 24.95 -14.10
N ASP A 161 -1.39 26.08 -14.78
CA ASP A 161 -0.16 26.63 -15.38
C ASP A 161 0.69 27.45 -14.37
N SER A 162 0.32 27.45 -13.09
CA SER A 162 1.06 28.18 -12.06
C SER A 162 2.37 27.48 -11.68
N LYS A 163 3.22 28.18 -10.92
CA LYS A 163 4.44 27.61 -10.31
C LYS A 163 4.20 26.99 -8.94
N LEU A 164 2.96 26.97 -8.44
CA LEU A 164 2.63 26.46 -7.12
C LEU A 164 2.52 24.95 -7.15
N LYS A 165 3.39 24.28 -6.39
CA LYS A 165 3.42 22.82 -6.33
C LYS A 165 2.16 22.26 -5.65
N THR A 166 1.71 21.12 -6.16
CA THR A 166 0.64 20.32 -5.57
C THR A 166 1.03 18.84 -5.61
N GLY A 167 0.14 17.97 -5.14
CA GLY A 167 0.35 16.53 -5.21
C GLY A 167 -0.84 15.75 -4.67
N ASN A 168 -0.76 14.45 -4.85
CA ASN A 168 -1.74 13.52 -4.34
C ASN A 168 -1.58 13.43 -2.82
N SER A 169 -2.68 13.41 -2.09
CA SER A 169 -2.65 13.41 -0.62
C SER A 169 -2.07 12.10 -0.10
N PHE A 170 -0.85 12.13 0.43
CA PHE A 170 -0.17 10.93 0.92
C PHE A 170 -0.94 10.27 2.07
N ALA A 171 -1.51 11.07 2.95
CA ALA A 171 -2.37 10.59 4.04
C ALA A 171 -3.62 9.86 3.52
N GLU A 172 -4.26 10.36 2.45
CA GLU A 172 -5.44 9.71 1.84
C GLU A 172 -5.08 8.38 1.20
N ILE A 173 -3.94 8.33 0.47
CA ILE A 173 -3.43 7.09 -0.13
C ILE A 173 -3.15 6.07 0.96
N VAL A 174 -2.34 6.44 1.96
CA VAL A 174 -1.82 5.52 2.97
C VAL A 174 -2.95 4.94 3.82
N LYS A 175 -3.90 5.76 4.27
CA LYS A 175 -5.02 5.30 5.10
C LYS A 175 -5.91 4.30 4.35
N ALA A 176 -6.29 4.62 3.10
CA ALA A 176 -7.11 3.72 2.30
C ALA A 176 -6.34 2.45 1.91
N PHE A 177 -5.10 2.58 1.42
CA PHE A 177 -4.23 1.46 1.03
C PHE A 177 -4.02 0.48 2.20
N HIS A 178 -3.69 0.98 3.40
CA HIS A 178 -3.52 0.14 4.58
C HIS A 178 -4.80 -0.60 4.93
N THR A 179 -5.94 0.08 4.87
CA THR A 179 -7.26 -0.50 5.19
C THR A 179 -7.62 -1.63 4.22
N PHE A 180 -7.49 -1.40 2.91
CA PHE A 180 -7.72 -2.43 1.88
C PHE A 180 -6.75 -3.61 2.00
N LYS A 181 -5.45 -3.33 2.18
CA LYS A 181 -4.43 -4.36 2.33
C LYS A 181 -4.69 -5.25 3.56
N LYS A 182 -5.11 -4.66 4.68
CA LYS A 182 -5.51 -5.41 5.88
C LYS A 182 -6.70 -6.32 5.64
N ALA A 183 -7.65 -5.90 4.82
CA ALA A 183 -8.81 -6.69 4.42
C ALA A 183 -8.51 -7.71 3.30
N GLY A 184 -7.26 -7.78 2.82
CA GLY A 184 -6.81 -8.77 1.84
C GLY A 184 -7.00 -8.39 0.38
N TYR A 185 -7.33 -7.12 0.09
CA TYR A 185 -7.42 -6.60 -1.28
C TYR A 185 -6.03 -6.27 -1.82
N THR A 186 -5.88 -6.36 -3.14
CA THR A 186 -4.70 -5.84 -3.85
C THR A 186 -5.03 -4.49 -4.47
N ILE A 187 -4.02 -3.62 -4.59
CA ILE A 187 -4.18 -2.26 -5.09
C ILE A 187 -3.22 -2.06 -6.25
N ASP A 188 -3.76 -1.56 -7.36
CA ASP A 188 -2.97 -0.96 -8.43
C ASP A 188 -3.17 0.55 -8.43
N PHE A 189 -2.14 1.28 -8.85
CA PHE A 189 -2.22 2.71 -9.10
C PHE A 189 -2.26 2.98 -10.60
N VAL A 190 -3.19 3.83 -11.03
CA VAL A 190 -3.25 4.36 -12.39
C VAL A 190 -3.19 5.88 -12.34
N SER A 191 -2.46 6.46 -13.28
CA SER A 191 -2.47 7.90 -13.52
C SER A 191 -2.65 8.18 -15.02
N PRO A 192 -3.03 9.40 -15.42
CA PRO A 192 -3.25 9.73 -16.83
C PRO A 192 -2.08 9.36 -17.76
N GLU A 193 -0.85 9.55 -17.31
CA GLU A 193 0.38 9.32 -18.09
C GLU A 193 1.16 8.06 -17.62
N GLY A 194 0.67 7.38 -16.57
CA GLY A 194 1.46 6.38 -15.83
C GLY A 194 2.69 7.00 -15.16
N GLY A 195 3.61 6.14 -14.71
CA GLY A 195 4.89 6.57 -14.13
C GLY A 195 4.75 7.24 -12.77
N SER A 196 5.61 8.22 -12.49
CA SER A 196 5.74 8.81 -11.16
C SER A 196 4.68 9.87 -10.91
N VAL A 197 4.14 9.89 -9.70
CA VAL A 197 3.17 10.92 -9.27
C VAL A 197 3.71 11.78 -8.11
N PRO A 198 3.37 13.08 -8.05
CA PRO A 198 3.72 13.94 -6.92
C PRO A 198 2.90 13.59 -5.67
N LEU A 199 3.53 13.71 -4.50
CA LEU A 199 2.91 13.48 -3.20
C LEU A 199 2.90 14.77 -2.38
N ALA A 200 1.80 15.01 -1.67
CA ALA A 200 1.61 16.15 -0.77
C ALA A 200 1.23 15.67 0.63
N TYR A 201 1.38 16.56 1.61
CA TYR A 201 0.97 16.35 3.01
C TYR A 201 1.63 15.16 3.71
N ILE A 202 2.88 14.85 3.37
CA ILE A 202 3.67 13.81 4.05
C ILE A 202 3.95 14.27 5.48
N ASN A 203 3.57 13.45 6.46
CA ASN A 203 3.84 13.68 7.87
C ASN A 203 4.58 12.47 8.48
N THR A 204 5.87 12.62 8.76
CA THR A 204 6.70 11.54 9.35
C THR A 204 6.49 11.34 10.85
N SER A 205 5.75 12.22 11.52
CA SER A 205 5.30 12.03 12.90
C SER A 205 4.09 11.09 13.00
N ASP A 206 3.39 10.85 11.89
CA ASP A 206 2.36 9.82 11.79
C ASP A 206 3.05 8.48 11.49
N ASN A 207 2.93 7.51 12.42
CA ASN A 207 3.60 6.21 12.32
C ASN A 207 3.21 5.45 11.05
N LEU A 208 1.95 5.54 10.62
CA LEU A 208 1.47 4.83 9.45
C LEU A 208 2.05 5.46 8.18
N GLN A 209 2.03 6.78 8.07
CA GLN A 209 2.68 7.47 6.95
C GLN A 209 4.18 7.19 6.92
N LYS A 210 4.86 7.21 8.07
CA LYS A 210 6.28 6.89 8.18
C LYS A 210 6.58 5.46 7.69
N GLU A 211 5.80 4.47 8.13
CA GLU A 211 5.94 3.08 7.67
C GLU A 211 5.89 2.99 6.15
N TYR A 212 4.90 3.62 5.51
CA TYR A 212 4.72 3.56 4.07
C TYR A 212 5.71 4.42 3.29
N LEU A 213 6.13 5.56 3.84
CA LEU A 213 7.13 6.42 3.22
C LEU A 213 8.48 5.71 3.04
N TYR A 214 8.85 4.87 4.00
CA TYR A 214 10.07 4.06 3.94
C TYR A 214 9.85 2.65 3.37
N ASN A 215 8.63 2.33 2.91
CA ASN A 215 8.34 1.07 2.25
C ASN A 215 8.71 1.13 0.77
N THR A 216 9.84 0.52 0.40
CA THR A 216 10.39 0.56 -0.96
C THR A 216 9.42 0.03 -2.03
N ASN A 217 8.68 -1.04 -1.75
CA ASN A 217 7.70 -1.61 -2.69
C ASN A 217 6.51 -0.67 -2.92
N PHE A 218 5.98 -0.08 -1.84
CA PHE A 218 4.88 0.86 -1.93
C PHE A 218 5.27 2.14 -2.67
N MET A 219 6.42 2.72 -2.32
CA MET A 219 6.95 3.90 -3.01
C MET A 219 7.31 3.60 -4.48
N SER A 220 7.79 2.39 -4.78
CA SER A 220 7.99 1.94 -6.15
C SER A 220 6.68 1.87 -6.94
N ALA A 221 5.57 1.43 -6.31
CA ALA A 221 4.26 1.41 -6.97
C ALA A 221 3.74 2.83 -7.30
N LEU A 222 3.99 3.82 -6.43
CA LEU A 222 3.67 5.23 -6.69
C LEU A 222 4.61 5.89 -7.70
N LYS A 223 5.85 5.39 -7.83
CA LYS A 223 6.81 5.84 -8.85
C LYS A 223 6.52 5.23 -10.23
N ASN A 224 5.86 4.08 -10.28
CA ASN A 224 5.62 3.30 -11.49
C ASN A 224 4.13 2.98 -11.63
N THR A 225 3.28 4.01 -11.56
CA THR A 225 1.84 3.84 -11.79
C THR A 225 1.58 3.37 -13.22
N LYS A 226 0.51 2.60 -13.39
CA LYS A 226 0.08 2.13 -14.71
C LYS A 226 -0.50 3.28 -15.52
N THR A 227 -0.35 3.20 -16.83
CA THR A 227 -1.15 3.99 -17.77
C THR A 227 -2.58 3.43 -17.87
N PRO A 228 -3.57 4.21 -18.32
CA PRO A 228 -4.93 3.72 -18.49
C PRO A 228 -5.04 2.55 -19.49
N ASN A 229 -4.09 2.41 -20.43
CA ASN A 229 -4.09 1.33 -21.42
C ASN A 229 -3.67 -0.03 -20.84
N GLU A 230 -3.01 -0.05 -19.69
CA GLU A 230 -2.58 -1.27 -19.01
C GLU A 230 -3.64 -1.83 -18.05
N ILE A 231 -4.76 -1.12 -17.89
CA ILE A 231 -5.84 -1.47 -16.99
C ILE A 231 -6.82 -2.40 -17.71
N ASP A 232 -7.07 -3.55 -17.08
CA ASP A 232 -8.15 -4.46 -17.44
C ASP A 232 -9.29 -4.27 -16.42
N PRO A 233 -10.37 -3.54 -16.77
CA PRO A 233 -11.47 -3.21 -15.86
C PRO A 233 -12.06 -4.41 -15.13
N LYS A 234 -12.08 -5.59 -15.76
CA LYS A 234 -12.66 -6.83 -15.23
C LYS A 234 -11.99 -7.31 -13.94
N LYS A 235 -10.77 -6.87 -13.67
CA LYS A 235 -10.01 -7.27 -12.47
C LYS A 235 -10.42 -6.48 -11.22
N TYR A 236 -11.06 -5.33 -11.40
CA TYR A 236 -11.30 -4.39 -10.31
C TYR A 236 -12.74 -4.44 -9.83
N LYS A 237 -12.92 -4.43 -8.51
CA LYS A 237 -14.25 -4.30 -7.89
C LYS A 237 -14.59 -2.89 -7.48
N ALA A 238 -13.59 -2.04 -7.34
CA ALA A 238 -13.81 -0.64 -7.04
C ALA A 238 -12.73 0.23 -7.67
N VAL A 239 -13.11 1.47 -7.98
CA VAL A 239 -12.18 2.56 -8.22
C VAL A 239 -12.19 3.49 -7.01
N TYR A 240 -11.00 3.93 -6.60
CA TYR A 240 -10.79 4.86 -5.49
C TYR A 240 -10.02 6.08 -6.01
N TYR A 241 -10.74 7.18 -6.20
CA TYR A 241 -10.18 8.47 -6.60
C TYR A 241 -9.56 9.16 -5.39
N VAL A 242 -8.23 9.29 -5.42
CA VAL A 242 -7.43 9.94 -4.38
C VAL A 242 -7.51 11.46 -4.55
N GLY A 243 -7.60 12.21 -3.44
CA GLY A 243 -7.55 13.66 -3.46
C GLY A 243 -6.15 14.25 -3.29
N GLY A 244 -6.10 15.45 -2.71
CA GLY A 244 -4.99 16.38 -2.88
C GLY A 244 -5.19 17.25 -4.13
N GLY A 245 -4.56 18.42 -4.16
CA GLY A 245 -4.85 19.42 -5.19
C GLY A 245 -4.54 18.96 -6.63
N SER A 246 -3.67 17.98 -6.83
CA SER A 246 -3.38 17.40 -8.15
C SER A 246 -4.59 16.72 -8.78
N ALA A 247 -5.53 16.22 -7.97
CA ALA A 247 -6.71 15.50 -8.45
C ALA A 247 -7.65 16.36 -9.32
N MET A 248 -7.53 17.69 -9.24
CA MET A 248 -8.27 18.64 -10.09
C MET A 248 -7.82 18.63 -11.55
N TYR A 249 -6.66 18.04 -11.87
CA TYR A 249 -6.01 18.13 -13.17
C TYR A 249 -5.60 16.75 -13.70
N GLY A 250 -5.68 16.55 -15.01
CA GLY A 250 -5.33 15.32 -15.70
C GLY A 250 -6.40 14.23 -15.58
N VAL A 251 -6.93 14.00 -14.38
CA VAL A 251 -7.87 12.93 -14.08
C VAL A 251 -9.30 13.24 -14.55
N PRO A 252 -9.92 14.39 -14.22
CA PRO A 252 -11.32 14.67 -14.57
C PRO A 252 -11.62 14.64 -16.06
N GLU A 253 -10.65 14.97 -16.92
CA GLU A 253 -10.76 15.08 -18.37
C GLU A 253 -10.38 13.78 -19.11
N ASN A 254 -9.65 12.87 -18.46
CA ASN A 254 -9.13 11.67 -19.10
C ASN A 254 -10.25 10.68 -19.44
N LYS A 255 -10.61 10.63 -20.73
CA LYS A 255 -11.69 9.75 -21.23
C LYS A 255 -11.45 8.28 -20.96
N LYS A 256 -10.21 7.81 -21.05
CA LYS A 256 -9.90 6.40 -20.82
C LYS A 256 -10.13 6.01 -19.35
N ILE A 257 -9.75 6.87 -18.40
CA ILE A 257 -10.05 6.67 -16.97
C ILE A 257 -11.56 6.71 -16.70
N GLN A 258 -12.29 7.60 -17.38
CA GLN A 258 -13.76 7.66 -17.30
C GLN A 258 -14.38 6.33 -17.78
N ASP A 259 -13.96 5.84 -18.94
CA ASP A 259 -14.46 4.59 -19.54
C ASP A 259 -14.17 3.38 -18.64
N ILE A 260 -12.94 3.28 -18.11
CA ILE A 260 -12.55 2.22 -17.17
C ILE A 260 -13.46 2.23 -15.94
N SER A 261 -13.66 3.41 -15.35
CA SER A 261 -14.44 3.55 -14.11
C SER A 261 -15.91 3.21 -14.33
N MET A 262 -16.47 3.61 -15.47
CA MET A 262 -17.86 3.28 -15.82
C MET A 262 -18.03 1.83 -16.26
N GLU A 263 -17.02 1.20 -16.88
CA GLU A 263 -17.02 -0.24 -17.16
C GLU A 263 -17.04 -1.03 -15.85
N ILE A 264 -16.17 -0.69 -14.88
CA ILE A 264 -16.16 -1.30 -13.55
C ILE A 264 -17.54 -1.15 -12.89
N TYR A 265 -18.11 0.05 -12.91
CA TYR A 265 -19.38 0.34 -12.25
C TYR A 265 -20.59 -0.36 -12.89
N GLU A 266 -20.78 -0.21 -14.21
CA GLU A 266 -21.98 -0.70 -14.91
C GLU A 266 -21.88 -2.16 -15.34
N GLN A 267 -20.70 -2.64 -15.75
CA GLN A 267 -20.55 -3.99 -16.31
C GLN A 267 -20.12 -5.01 -15.28
N HIS A 268 -19.41 -4.58 -14.24
CA HIS A 268 -18.88 -5.46 -13.20
C HIS A 268 -19.53 -5.25 -11.84
N ASN A 269 -20.60 -4.43 -11.79
CA ASN A 269 -21.31 -4.06 -10.57
C ASN A 269 -20.33 -3.56 -9.49
N GLY A 270 -19.28 -2.87 -9.92
CA GLY A 270 -18.22 -2.35 -9.08
C GLY A 270 -18.62 -1.05 -8.40
N ILE A 271 -17.75 -0.58 -7.52
CA ILE A 271 -17.96 0.62 -6.72
C ILE A 271 -17.13 1.77 -7.30
N ILE A 272 -17.75 2.94 -7.44
CA ILE A 272 -17.01 4.19 -7.67
C ILE A 272 -16.88 4.89 -6.32
N SER A 273 -15.66 5.30 -5.99
CA SER A 273 -15.43 6.02 -4.74
C SER A 273 -14.42 7.15 -4.88
N SER A 274 -14.59 8.19 -4.05
CA SER A 274 -13.69 9.35 -4.04
C SER A 274 -13.54 9.93 -2.65
N VAL A 275 -12.43 10.63 -2.40
CA VAL A 275 -12.20 11.38 -1.16
C VAL A 275 -11.64 12.76 -1.48
N CYS A 276 -12.05 13.77 -0.72
CA CYS A 276 -11.49 15.13 -0.81
C CYS A 276 -11.65 15.70 -2.23
N HIS A 277 -10.57 16.20 -2.83
CA HIS A 277 -10.52 16.62 -4.24
C HIS A 277 -10.57 15.48 -5.25
N GLY A 278 -10.42 14.23 -4.85
CA GLY A 278 -10.59 13.07 -5.72
C GLY A 278 -11.98 13.02 -6.37
N THR A 279 -12.96 13.68 -5.73
CA THR A 279 -14.31 13.87 -6.25
C THR A 279 -14.33 14.61 -7.59
N ALA A 280 -13.31 15.43 -7.89
CA ALA A 280 -13.09 16.01 -9.21
C ALA A 280 -13.03 14.93 -10.31
N GLY A 281 -12.46 13.76 -10.02
CA GLY A 281 -12.35 12.67 -10.99
C GLY A 281 -13.69 12.02 -11.35
N ILE A 282 -14.71 12.15 -10.52
CA ILE A 282 -16.04 11.55 -10.78
C ILE A 282 -17.03 12.51 -11.41
N VAL A 283 -16.75 13.83 -11.42
CA VAL A 283 -17.76 14.81 -11.83
C VAL A 283 -18.23 14.54 -13.26
N ASN A 284 -17.33 14.16 -14.17
CA ASN A 284 -17.60 14.02 -15.61
C ASN A 284 -18.06 12.61 -16.00
N LEU A 285 -18.18 11.69 -15.05
CA LEU A 285 -18.59 10.32 -15.34
C LEU A 285 -20.04 10.29 -15.81
N LYS A 286 -20.29 9.53 -16.87
CA LYS A 286 -21.62 9.36 -17.47
C LYS A 286 -21.96 7.90 -17.62
N THR A 287 -23.20 7.56 -17.29
CA THR A 287 -23.79 6.24 -17.54
C THR A 287 -24.00 6.01 -19.04
N LYS A 288 -24.23 4.76 -19.45
CA LYS A 288 -24.49 4.40 -20.85
C LYS A 288 -25.65 5.16 -21.49
N ASP A 289 -26.63 5.60 -20.69
CA ASP A 289 -27.75 6.42 -21.14
C ASP A 289 -27.42 7.92 -21.27
N GLY A 290 -26.15 8.30 -21.06
CA GLY A 290 -25.63 9.66 -21.26
C GLY A 290 -25.85 10.61 -20.08
N LYS A 291 -26.51 10.17 -19.01
CA LYS A 291 -26.70 10.95 -17.78
C LYS A 291 -25.41 11.00 -16.97
N TYR A 292 -25.24 12.06 -16.18
CA TYR A 292 -24.13 12.10 -15.23
C TYR A 292 -24.33 11.05 -14.14
N LEU A 293 -23.27 10.33 -13.78
CA LEU A 293 -23.31 9.34 -12.69
C LEU A 293 -23.89 9.93 -11.41
N VAL A 294 -23.56 11.19 -11.13
CA VAL A 294 -23.95 11.90 -9.90
C VAL A 294 -25.40 12.39 -9.92
N GLN A 295 -26.08 12.34 -11.07
CA GLN A 295 -27.45 12.84 -11.20
C GLN A 295 -28.41 12.08 -10.27
N GLY A 296 -29.11 12.81 -9.41
CA GLY A 296 -30.03 12.25 -8.42
C GLY A 296 -29.37 11.55 -7.24
N LYS A 297 -28.03 11.56 -7.15
CA LYS A 297 -27.27 10.90 -6.08
C LYS A 297 -26.79 11.88 -5.01
N ARG A 298 -26.59 11.35 -3.80
CA ARG A 298 -25.85 12.04 -2.74
C ARG A 298 -24.36 11.85 -2.94
N VAL A 299 -23.61 12.94 -2.83
CA VAL A 299 -22.16 12.98 -3.04
C VAL A 299 -21.52 13.86 -1.97
N SER A 300 -20.30 13.51 -1.57
CA SER A 300 -19.44 14.33 -0.73
C SER A 300 -18.06 14.51 -1.38
N GLY A 301 -17.27 15.41 -0.82
CA GLY A 301 -15.94 15.79 -1.29
C GLY A 301 -15.46 16.98 -0.46
N TYR A 302 -14.31 17.56 -0.80
CA TYR A 302 -13.90 18.81 -0.17
C TYR A 302 -14.79 19.94 -0.69
N PRO A 303 -15.62 20.59 0.15
CA PRO A 303 -16.60 21.54 -0.32
C PRO A 303 -15.93 22.86 -0.70
N ASP A 304 -16.46 23.52 -1.74
CA ASP A 304 -15.95 24.81 -2.21
C ASP A 304 -15.97 25.87 -1.10
N ASN A 305 -16.96 25.80 -0.18
CA ASN A 305 -17.05 26.69 0.99
C ASN A 305 -15.86 26.58 1.96
N TYR A 306 -15.09 25.49 1.89
CA TYR A 306 -13.90 25.30 2.71
C TYR A 306 -12.60 25.66 1.98
N GLU A 307 -12.67 26.03 0.72
CA GLU A 307 -11.54 26.60 0.01
C GLU A 307 -11.27 28.05 0.45
N ASP A 308 -10.00 28.44 0.40
CA ASP A 308 -9.62 29.83 0.60
C ASP A 308 -9.53 30.54 -0.74
N SER A 309 -10.59 31.24 -1.12
CA SER A 309 -10.70 31.93 -2.40
C SER A 309 -9.72 33.10 -2.56
N SER A 310 -9.05 33.52 -1.48
CA SER A 310 -7.99 34.53 -1.54
C SER A 310 -6.65 33.96 -2.02
N LYS A 311 -6.47 32.64 -1.93
CA LYS A 311 -5.22 31.97 -2.25
C LYS A 311 -5.06 31.74 -3.74
N GLU A 312 -3.82 31.81 -4.18
CA GLU A 312 -3.46 31.68 -5.58
C GLU A 312 -3.77 30.29 -6.16
N TYR A 313 -3.68 29.22 -5.36
CA TYR A 313 -4.05 27.88 -5.82
C TYR A 313 -5.52 27.81 -6.27
N PHE A 314 -6.42 28.49 -5.56
CA PHE A 314 -7.86 28.47 -5.83
C PHE A 314 -8.18 29.13 -7.17
N LYS A 315 -7.50 30.24 -7.49
CA LYS A 315 -7.68 30.93 -8.77
C LYS A 315 -7.29 30.09 -9.99
N ASN A 316 -6.46 29.07 -9.78
CA ASN A 316 -6.01 28.14 -10.81
C ASN A 316 -6.87 26.87 -10.89
N PHE A 317 -7.93 26.74 -10.09
CA PHE A 317 -8.85 25.61 -10.21
C PHE A 317 -9.61 25.66 -11.54
N PRO A 318 -9.69 24.53 -12.27
CA PRO A 318 -10.40 24.49 -13.55
C PRO A 318 -11.92 24.55 -13.38
N PHE A 319 -12.42 24.15 -12.21
CA PHE A 319 -13.82 24.21 -11.81
C PHE A 319 -13.93 24.07 -10.29
N LEU A 320 -15.13 24.27 -9.77
CA LEU A 320 -15.48 24.10 -8.36
C LEU A 320 -16.26 22.80 -8.17
N ILE A 321 -15.83 21.92 -7.27
CA ILE A 321 -16.34 20.54 -7.19
C ILE A 321 -17.81 20.53 -6.77
N LEU A 322 -18.14 21.21 -5.68
CA LEU A 322 -19.52 21.21 -5.16
C LEU A 322 -20.45 21.82 -6.20
N LYS A 323 -20.11 22.99 -6.73
CA LYS A 323 -20.90 23.65 -7.79
C LYS A 323 -21.12 22.72 -8.98
N THR A 324 -20.07 22.04 -9.45
CA THR A 324 -20.14 21.16 -10.63
C THR A 324 -21.00 19.93 -10.36
N ILE A 325 -20.96 19.36 -9.15
CA ILE A 325 -21.83 18.24 -8.76
C ILE A 325 -23.30 18.68 -8.78
N GLU A 326 -23.61 19.85 -8.23
CA GLU A 326 -24.98 20.38 -8.20
C GLU A 326 -25.50 20.73 -9.61
N GLU A 327 -24.68 21.34 -10.46
CA GLU A 327 -24.99 21.60 -11.88
C GLU A 327 -25.27 20.31 -12.66
N ARG A 328 -24.76 19.17 -12.20
CA ARG A 328 -24.97 17.84 -12.80
C ARG A 328 -26.10 17.05 -12.14
N GLY A 329 -26.90 17.73 -11.32
CA GLY A 329 -28.08 17.18 -10.65
C GLY A 329 -27.76 16.28 -9.45
N GLY A 330 -26.53 16.29 -8.95
CA GLY A 330 -26.17 15.64 -7.70
C GLY A 330 -26.50 16.51 -6.49
N THR A 331 -26.65 15.88 -5.32
CA THR A 331 -26.82 16.58 -4.05
C THR A 331 -25.53 16.49 -3.25
N PHE A 332 -24.84 17.62 -3.08
CA PHE A 332 -23.59 17.66 -2.33
C PHE A 332 -23.85 17.76 -0.82
N LYS A 333 -23.24 16.90 -0.02
CA LYS A 333 -23.35 16.84 1.45
C LYS A 333 -21.97 16.86 2.10
N PHE A 334 -21.86 17.60 3.20
CA PHE A 334 -20.64 17.71 3.98
C PHE A 334 -20.95 18.05 5.44
N SER A 335 -20.04 17.66 6.33
CA SER A 335 -20.00 18.01 7.75
C SER A 335 -19.05 19.17 8.00
N PRO A 336 -19.00 19.73 9.24
CA PRO A 336 -18.04 20.76 9.61
C PRO A 336 -16.60 20.44 9.18
N ARG A 337 -15.83 21.51 8.92
CA ARG A 337 -14.41 21.40 8.56
C ARG A 337 -13.66 20.54 9.58
N ASN A 338 -12.70 19.74 9.10
CA ASN A 338 -11.88 18.84 9.91
C ASN A 338 -12.66 17.72 10.62
N SER A 339 -13.82 17.33 10.11
CA SER A 339 -14.56 16.14 10.55
C SER A 339 -14.60 15.08 9.45
N PRO A 340 -14.57 13.78 9.78
CA PRO A 340 -14.84 12.75 8.78
C PRO A 340 -16.31 12.81 8.35
N HIS A 341 -16.57 12.57 7.07
CA HIS A 341 -17.93 12.50 6.52
C HIS A 341 -17.95 11.55 5.33
N LEU A 342 -19.02 10.77 5.22
CA LEU A 342 -19.19 9.70 4.24
C LEU A 342 -20.61 9.78 3.68
N GLU A 343 -20.72 9.85 2.36
CA GLU A 343 -21.98 9.61 1.64
C GLU A 343 -21.91 8.27 0.91
N THR A 344 -23.04 7.55 0.93
CA THR A 344 -23.21 6.28 0.24
C THR A 344 -24.54 6.29 -0.49
N ASP A 345 -24.48 6.10 -1.80
CA ASP A 345 -25.63 6.06 -2.70
C ASP A 345 -25.51 4.88 -3.68
N GLY A 346 -25.95 3.72 -3.21
CA GLY A 346 -25.71 2.44 -3.87
C GLY A 346 -24.22 2.13 -3.93
N ASN A 347 -23.69 1.98 -5.16
CA ASN A 347 -22.28 1.72 -5.43
C ASN A 347 -21.45 3.01 -5.60
N LEU A 348 -21.98 4.19 -5.29
CA LEU A 348 -21.21 5.44 -5.22
C LEU A 348 -20.90 5.79 -3.76
N ILE A 349 -19.62 5.88 -3.40
CA ILE A 349 -19.17 6.08 -2.02
C ILE A 349 -18.16 7.22 -1.96
N THR A 350 -18.49 8.31 -1.29
CA THR A 350 -17.67 9.53 -1.35
C THR A 350 -17.41 10.11 0.02
N GLY A 351 -16.18 10.60 0.25
CA GLY A 351 -15.74 11.16 1.53
C GLY A 351 -15.24 12.59 1.42
N GLN A 352 -15.43 13.36 2.50
CA GLN A 352 -15.19 14.81 2.47
C GLN A 352 -13.71 15.21 2.44
N ASN A 353 -12.85 14.50 3.16
CA ASN A 353 -11.45 14.91 3.37
C ASN A 353 -10.57 13.73 3.81
N HIS A 354 -9.29 13.99 4.06
CA HIS A 354 -8.33 12.96 4.49
C HIS A 354 -8.72 12.15 5.74
N LEU A 355 -9.57 12.67 6.65
CA LEU A 355 -10.10 11.93 7.79
C LEU A 355 -11.16 10.90 7.38
N SER A 356 -11.74 11.08 6.19
CA SER A 356 -12.78 10.21 5.64
C SER A 356 -12.22 9.00 4.89
N SER A 357 -10.92 8.97 4.59
CA SER A 357 -10.27 7.93 3.78
C SER A 357 -10.45 6.51 4.33
N GLU A 358 -10.31 6.35 5.65
CA GLU A 358 -10.46 5.05 6.30
C GLU A 358 -11.92 4.59 6.28
N ILE A 359 -12.88 5.46 6.64
CA ILE A 359 -14.30 5.10 6.67
C ILE A 359 -14.87 4.84 5.27
N VAL A 360 -14.37 5.52 4.23
CA VAL A 360 -14.70 5.20 2.83
C VAL A 360 -14.18 3.81 2.46
N ALA A 361 -12.91 3.50 2.75
CA ALA A 361 -12.33 2.19 2.48
C ALA A 361 -13.08 1.07 3.24
N GLN A 362 -13.39 1.28 4.52
CA GLN A 362 -14.19 0.35 5.32
C GLN A 362 -15.59 0.13 4.71
N LYS A 363 -16.25 1.18 4.21
CA LYS A 363 -17.57 1.06 3.59
C LYS A 363 -17.54 0.27 2.29
N ILE A 364 -16.50 0.47 1.48
CA ILE A 364 -16.25 -0.31 0.25
C ILE A 364 -16.12 -1.79 0.61
N ILE A 365 -15.27 -2.11 1.61
CA ILE A 365 -15.07 -3.49 2.08
C ILE A 365 -16.37 -4.11 2.58
N GLU A 366 -17.18 -3.36 3.34
CA GLU A 366 -18.48 -3.82 3.83
C GLU A 366 -19.42 -4.21 2.66
N ILE A 367 -19.51 -3.36 1.63
CA ILE A 367 -20.40 -3.61 0.48
C ILE A 367 -19.88 -4.78 -0.36
N LEU A 368 -18.58 -4.86 -0.62
CA LEU A 368 -17.99 -5.97 -1.38
C LEU A 368 -18.18 -7.30 -0.64
N SER A 369 -17.98 -7.32 0.68
CA SER A 369 -18.17 -8.54 1.49
C SER A 369 -19.62 -9.04 1.48
N LYS A 370 -20.61 -8.14 1.31
CA LYS A 370 -22.02 -8.50 1.16
C LYS A 370 -22.39 -9.01 -0.24
N LYS A 371 -21.60 -8.69 -1.26
CA LYS A 371 -21.80 -9.17 -2.65
C LYS A 371 -21.22 -10.57 -2.89
N ASP A 372 -20.32 -11.01 -2.01
CA ASP A 372 -19.70 -12.33 -2.03
C ASP A 372 -20.57 -13.43 -1.36
N ILE A 373 -21.66 -13.03 -0.71
CA ILE A 373 -22.71 -13.89 -0.12
C ILE A 373 -23.86 -13.96 -1.11
#